data_AF-A0A7J7LZX0-F1
#
_entry.id   AF-A0A7J7LZX0-F1
#
_cell.length_a   1.000
_cell.length_b   1.000
_cell.length_c   1.000
_cell.angle_alpha   90.00
_cell.angle_beta   90.00
_cell.angle_gamma   90.00
#
_symmetry.space_group_name_H-M   'P 1'
#
loop_
_entity.id
_entity.type
_entity.pdbx_description
1 polymer ?
#
loop_
_entity_poly.entity_id
_entity_poly.type
_entity_poly.pdbx_seq_one_letter_code
_entity_poly.pdbx_strand_id
1 'polypeptide(L)'
;MEGKQKATEDKQNKKDEMIRNVNVYGNDDEVEEVGIQIPKKRKGPMDAFVAPIDVDFRPRAPTSNENKKALENIHGYIAEFFYKNNISFNYARSDSYSKMMQAIVQNNDPSTFKPPSYNDLRVKILKKKKKEETSNWVDNFKVHWETYGVTIMTDW
;
A
#
# COMPACT_ATOMS: atom_id res chain seq x y z
N MET A 1 12.77 44.98 32.18
CA MET A 1 12.11 44.67 30.89
C MET A 1 12.86 43.56 30.11
N GLU A 2 13.45 42.56 30.78
CA GLU A 2 14.39 41.63 30.11
C GLU A 2 13.97 40.14 30.12
N GLY A 3 12.89 39.77 30.84
CA GLY A 3 12.49 38.36 30.98
C GLY A 3 11.68 37.76 29.82
N LYS A 4 11.20 38.58 28.88
CA LYS A 4 10.32 38.10 27.77
C LYS A 4 11.05 37.80 26.47
N GLN A 5 12.25 38.37 26.25
CA GLN A 5 13.00 38.18 24.99
C GLN A 5 13.74 36.83 24.94
N LYS A 6 14.33 36.38 26.06
CA LYS A 6 15.03 35.09 26.15
C LYS A 6 14.14 33.87 25.81
N ALA A 7 12.91 33.85 26.33
CA ALA A 7 12.00 32.70 26.15
C ALA A 7 11.47 32.54 24.71
N THR A 8 11.52 33.61 23.92
CA THR A 8 11.13 33.61 22.50
C THR A 8 12.28 33.19 21.59
N GLU A 9 13.51 33.60 21.89
CA GLU A 9 14.73 33.15 21.20
C GLU A 9 14.95 31.64 21.38
N ASP A 10 14.78 31.13 22.61
CA ASP A 10 14.92 29.70 22.90
C ASP A 10 13.88 28.84 22.17
N LYS A 11 12.69 29.38 21.91
CA LYS A 11 11.63 28.67 21.17
C LYS A 11 11.84 28.71 19.66
N GLN A 12 12.47 29.76 19.15
CA GLN A 12 12.80 29.89 17.73
C GLN A 12 13.98 28.99 17.37
N ASN A 13 15.05 29.01 18.19
CA ASN A 13 16.22 28.13 18.03
C ASN A 13 15.83 26.64 18.04
N LYS A 14 14.88 26.25 18.90
CA LYS A 14 14.39 24.87 18.99
C LYS A 14 13.53 24.43 17.79
N LYS A 15 12.89 25.37 17.09
CA LYS A 15 12.14 25.11 15.85
C LYS A 15 13.08 25.02 14.65
N ASP A 16 14.07 25.90 14.58
CA ASP A 16 15.06 25.90 13.50
C ASP A 16 15.97 24.66 13.55
N GLU A 17 16.22 24.12 14.75
CA GLU A 17 16.91 22.84 14.96
C GLU A 17 16.08 21.62 14.48
N MET A 18 14.75 21.66 14.64
CA MET A 18 13.86 20.60 14.11
C MET A 18 13.78 20.61 12.58
N ILE A 19 13.87 21.79 11.94
CA ILE A 19 13.80 21.91 10.48
C ILE A 19 15.09 21.40 9.82
N ARG A 20 16.25 21.58 10.47
CA ARG A 20 17.54 21.06 9.97
C ARG A 20 17.62 19.52 9.93
N ASN A 21 16.82 18.81 10.73
CA ASN A 21 16.87 17.36 10.84
C ASN A 21 15.93 16.60 9.88
N VAL A 22 15.26 17.31 8.95
CA VAL A 22 14.51 16.64 7.88
C VAL A 22 15.46 16.31 6.74
N ASN A 23 16.24 15.25 6.92
CA ASN A 23 17.01 14.65 5.82
C ASN A 23 16.05 13.83 4.95
N VAL A 24 15.82 14.28 3.71
CA VAL A 24 14.93 13.65 2.71
C VAL A 24 15.75 12.78 1.75
N TYR A 25 16.72 12.00 2.23
CA TYR A 25 17.29 10.87 1.48
C TYR A 25 17.77 9.83 2.48
N GLY A 26 17.32 8.58 2.30
CA GLY A 26 17.40 7.50 3.28
C GLY A 26 18.81 7.09 3.67
N ASN A 27 18.92 6.59 4.90
CA ASN A 27 19.93 5.65 5.36
C ASN A 27 19.24 4.73 6.38
N ASP A 28 19.22 3.43 6.08
CA ASP A 28 18.71 2.35 6.92
C ASP A 28 19.79 1.89 7.91
N ASP A 29 20.30 2.82 8.72
CA ASP A 29 21.23 2.49 9.80
C ASP A 29 20.55 2.67 11.16
N GLU A 30 20.71 1.66 12.01
CA GLU A 30 20.08 1.42 13.31
C GLU A 30 19.73 2.68 14.12
N VAL A 31 18.44 2.86 14.39
CA VAL A 31 17.94 3.92 15.29
C VAL A 31 17.64 3.29 16.65
N GLU A 32 18.49 3.54 17.66
CA GLU A 32 18.15 3.24 19.05
C GLU A 32 16.92 4.07 19.48
N GLU A 33 15.89 3.38 19.98
CA GLU A 33 14.59 3.96 20.28
C GLU A 33 14.61 4.73 21.61
N VAL A 34 14.96 6.02 21.58
CA VAL A 34 14.74 6.91 22.74
C VAL A 34 13.24 7.24 22.81
N GLY A 35 12.54 6.54 23.70
CA GLY A 35 11.09 6.65 23.89
C GLY A 35 10.63 8.05 24.31
N ILE A 36 10.22 8.87 23.34
CA ILE A 36 9.48 10.12 23.59
C ILE A 36 7.99 9.83 23.36
N GLN A 37 7.21 9.75 24.44
CA GLN A 37 5.74 9.67 24.35
C GLN A 37 5.20 11.04 23.86
N ILE A 38 4.86 11.12 22.58
CA ILE A 38 4.23 12.32 22.01
C ILE A 38 2.77 12.37 22.49
N PRO A 39 2.33 13.43 23.20
CA PRO A 39 0.95 13.54 23.66
C PRO A 39 -0.01 13.59 22.45
N LYS A 40 -1.16 12.91 22.57
CA LYS A 40 -2.21 12.88 21.53
C LYS A 40 -2.57 14.32 21.11
N LYS A 41 -2.20 14.71 19.90
CA LYS A 41 -2.50 16.05 19.35
C LYS A 41 -4.02 16.23 19.30
N ARG A 42 -4.51 17.35 19.85
CA ARG A 42 -5.91 17.77 19.75
C ARG A 42 -6.18 18.05 18.26
N LYS A 43 -7.21 17.42 17.69
CA LYS A 43 -7.62 17.65 16.29
C LYS A 43 -7.94 19.13 16.10
N GLY A 44 -7.30 19.75 15.12
CA GLY A 44 -7.50 21.17 14.79
C GLY A 44 -8.79 21.36 14.00
N PRO A 45 -9.31 22.60 13.90
CA PRO A 45 -10.53 22.89 13.13
C PRO A 45 -10.42 22.50 11.64
N MET A 46 -9.20 22.41 11.11
CA MET A 46 -8.91 21.98 9.73
C MET A 46 -9.11 20.47 9.52
N ASP A 47 -8.95 19.65 10.57
CA ASP A 47 -9.07 18.19 10.49
C ASP A 47 -10.52 17.72 10.32
N ALA A 48 -11.50 18.62 10.51
CA ALA A 48 -12.92 18.34 10.25
C ALA A 48 -13.24 18.28 8.75
N PHE A 49 -12.39 18.86 7.90
CA PHE A 49 -12.56 18.92 6.44
C PHE A 49 -11.71 17.88 5.71
N VAL A 50 -10.88 17.14 6.43
CA VAL A 50 -10.11 16.03 5.85
C VAL A 50 -11.04 14.83 5.75
N ALA A 51 -11.38 14.45 4.51
CA ALA A 51 -12.13 13.22 4.26
C ALA A 51 -11.42 12.03 4.93
N PRO A 52 -12.14 11.09 5.55
CA PRO A 52 -11.55 9.85 6.00
C PRO A 52 -10.81 9.24 4.81
N ILE A 53 -9.51 9.01 4.94
CA ILE A 53 -8.80 8.19 3.97
C ILE A 53 -9.39 6.79 4.19
N ASP A 54 -10.07 6.24 3.19
CA ASP A 54 -10.50 4.84 3.18
C ASP A 54 -9.24 3.97 3.27
N VAL A 55 -8.90 3.58 4.49
CA VAL A 55 -7.74 2.75 4.82
C VAL A 55 -8.24 1.48 5.49
N ASP A 56 -8.91 0.64 4.71
CA ASP A 56 -9.35 -0.69 5.13
C ASP A 56 -8.18 -1.59 5.56
N PHE A 57 -6.93 -1.17 5.31
CA PHE A 57 -5.73 -1.83 5.81
C PHE A 57 -4.65 -0.83 6.23
N ARG A 58 -4.50 -0.61 7.54
CA ARG A 58 -3.28 -0.01 8.11
C ARG A 58 -2.40 -1.13 8.66
N PRO A 59 -1.31 -1.53 7.97
CA PRO A 59 -0.38 -2.51 8.52
C PRO A 59 0.21 -1.96 9.82
N ARG A 60 0.05 -2.72 10.91
CA ARG A 60 0.69 -2.40 12.19
C ARG A 60 2.14 -2.86 12.12
N ALA A 61 3.08 -1.99 12.48
CA ALA A 61 4.48 -2.37 12.57
C ALA A 61 4.65 -3.54 13.57
N PRO A 62 5.48 -4.55 13.26
CA PRO A 62 5.68 -5.70 14.12
C PRO A 62 6.33 -5.27 15.44
N THR A 63 5.65 -5.54 16.56
CA THR A 63 6.08 -5.13 17.90
C THR A 63 7.02 -6.12 18.59
N SER A 64 7.22 -7.32 18.02
CA SER A 64 8.05 -8.40 18.59
C SER A 64 9.10 -8.85 17.57
N ASN A 65 10.27 -9.28 18.06
CA ASN A 65 11.36 -9.82 17.26
C ASN A 65 10.94 -11.06 16.46
N GLU A 66 10.05 -11.89 17.00
CA GLU A 66 9.48 -13.05 16.29
C GLU A 66 8.65 -12.62 15.08
N ASN A 67 7.88 -11.53 15.23
CA ASN A 67 7.08 -10.98 14.14
C ASN A 67 7.95 -10.34 13.05
N LYS A 68 9.10 -9.76 13.42
CA LYS A 68 10.10 -9.25 12.45
C LYS A 68 10.71 -10.39 11.63
N LYS A 69 11.14 -11.47 12.29
CA LYS A 69 11.68 -12.66 11.60
C LYS A 69 10.65 -13.35 10.71
N ALA A 70 9.39 -13.43 11.14
CA ALA A 70 8.31 -13.95 10.31
C ALA A 70 8.09 -13.10 9.06
N LEU A 71 8.16 -11.77 9.19
CA LEU A 71 8.05 -10.84 8.06
C LEU A 71 9.21 -10.99 7.08
N GLU A 72 10.45 -11.12 7.57
CA GLU A 72 11.63 -11.37 6.75
C GLU A 72 11.49 -12.67 5.94
N ASN A 73 11.01 -13.75 6.57
CA ASN A 73 10.77 -15.01 5.87
C ASN A 73 9.73 -14.85 4.75
N ILE A 74 8.62 -14.14 5.00
CA ILE A 74 7.59 -13.87 3.99
C ILE A 74 8.18 -13.09 2.82
N HIS A 75 8.95 -12.03 3.09
CA HIS A 75 9.63 -11.26 2.04
C HIS A 75 10.62 -12.12 1.25
N GLY A 76 11.35 -13.03 1.92
CA GLY A 76 12.22 -14.01 1.28
C GLY A 76 11.47 -14.93 0.32
N TYR A 77 10.32 -15.48 0.71
CA TYR A 77 9.50 -16.33 -0.17
C TYR A 77 8.94 -15.57 -1.38
N ILE A 78 8.53 -14.32 -1.19
CA ILE A 78 8.07 -13.46 -2.29
C ILE A 78 9.22 -13.22 -3.27
N ALA A 79 10.41 -12.86 -2.78
CA ALA A 79 11.58 -12.65 -3.62
C ALA A 79 11.97 -13.91 -4.40
N GLU A 80 11.97 -15.08 -3.74
CA GLU A 80 12.24 -16.37 -4.37
C GLU A 80 11.22 -16.69 -5.48
N PHE A 81 9.93 -16.41 -5.25
CA PHE A 81 8.87 -16.61 -6.23
C PHE A 81 9.08 -15.75 -7.47
N PHE A 82 9.41 -14.47 -7.30
CA PHE A 82 9.67 -13.55 -8.42
C PHE A 82 10.91 -13.99 -9.22
N TYR A 83 11.98 -14.35 -8.52
CA TYR A 83 13.23 -14.76 -9.14
C TYR A 83 13.07 -16.07 -9.93
N LYS A 84 12.49 -17.12 -9.32
CA LYS A 84 12.34 -18.43 -9.98
C LYS A 84 11.42 -18.39 -11.21
N ASN A 85 10.41 -17.54 -11.21
CA ASN A 85 9.43 -17.45 -12.28
C ASN A 85 9.71 -16.31 -13.28
N ASN A 86 10.86 -15.63 -13.16
CA ASN A 86 11.25 -14.49 -14.00
C ASN A 86 10.16 -13.39 -14.07
N ILE A 87 9.53 -13.10 -12.94
CA ILE A 87 8.48 -12.09 -12.85
C ILE A 87 9.13 -10.70 -12.72
N SER A 88 8.77 -9.77 -13.61
CA SER A 88 9.25 -8.39 -13.55
C SER A 88 8.83 -7.69 -12.26
N PHE A 89 9.72 -6.88 -11.67
CA PHE A 89 9.39 -6.11 -10.47
C PHE A 89 8.28 -5.07 -10.68
N ASN A 90 7.99 -4.70 -11.93
CA ASN A 90 6.87 -3.80 -12.22
C ASN A 90 5.52 -4.36 -11.74
N TYR A 91 5.36 -5.69 -11.70
CA TYR A 91 4.15 -6.32 -11.19
C TYR A 91 3.91 -6.04 -9.70
N ALA A 92 4.97 -5.86 -8.90
CA ALA A 92 4.83 -5.51 -7.48
C ALA A 92 4.24 -4.11 -7.25
N ARG A 93 4.32 -3.22 -8.26
CA ARG A 93 3.72 -1.87 -8.25
C ARG A 93 2.26 -1.87 -8.71
N SER A 94 1.77 -2.97 -9.28
CA SER A 94 0.40 -3.04 -9.77
C SER A 94 -0.61 -3.09 -8.61
N ASP A 95 -1.72 -2.38 -8.77
CA ASP A 95 -2.83 -2.41 -7.80
C ASP A 95 -3.40 -3.83 -7.61
N SER A 96 -3.38 -4.66 -8.66
CA SER A 96 -3.78 -6.06 -8.59
C SER A 96 -2.90 -6.89 -7.65
N TYR A 97 -1.59 -6.63 -7.62
CA TYR A 97 -0.66 -7.29 -6.70
C TYR A 97 -0.92 -6.87 -5.25
N SER A 98 -1.12 -5.57 -4.99
CA SER A 98 -1.45 -5.07 -3.65
C SER A 98 -2.77 -5.67 -3.14
N LYS A 99 -3.81 -5.69 -3.96
CA LYS A 99 -5.11 -6.31 -3.63
C LYS A 99 -4.99 -7.80 -3.35
N MET A 100 -4.20 -8.52 -4.12
CA MET A 100 -3.95 -9.96 -3.90
C MET A 100 -3.30 -10.18 -2.52
N MET A 101 -2.23 -9.45 -2.20
CA MET A 101 -1.54 -9.62 -0.92
C MET A 101 -2.41 -9.22 0.28
N GLN A 102 -3.18 -8.15 0.17
CA GLN A 102 -4.14 -7.76 1.22
C GLN A 102 -5.19 -8.85 1.47
N ALA A 103 -5.78 -9.41 0.40
CA ALA A 103 -6.76 -10.47 0.52
C ALA A 103 -6.17 -11.75 1.16
N ILE A 104 -4.93 -12.10 0.83
CA ILE A 104 -4.24 -13.24 1.45
C ILE A 104 -4.02 -13.00 2.94
N VAL A 105 -3.57 -11.80 3.34
CA VAL A 105 -3.33 -11.45 4.74
C VAL A 105 -4.63 -11.39 5.55
N GLN A 106 -5.72 -10.92 4.94
CA GLN A 106 -7.04 -10.87 5.58
C GLN A 106 -7.65 -12.28 5.77
N ASN A 107 -7.40 -13.20 4.84
CA ASN A 107 -7.94 -14.57 4.87
C ASN A 107 -6.87 -15.58 5.31
N ASN A 108 -6.01 -15.19 6.24
CA ASN A 108 -4.83 -15.95 6.66
C ASN A 108 -5.12 -17.26 7.41
N ASP A 109 -6.40 -17.65 7.55
CA ASP A 109 -6.82 -18.91 8.14
C ASP A 109 -6.43 -20.09 7.24
N PRO A 110 -5.49 -20.95 7.67
CA PRO A 110 -5.00 -22.08 6.86
C PRO A 110 -6.08 -23.13 6.55
N SER A 111 -7.16 -23.14 7.34
CA SER A 111 -8.32 -24.02 7.14
C SER A 111 -9.21 -23.56 5.98
N THR A 112 -9.25 -22.25 5.73
CA THR A 112 -10.21 -21.61 4.82
C THR A 112 -9.57 -21.27 3.48
N PHE A 113 -8.29 -20.88 3.48
CA PHE A 113 -7.62 -20.44 2.27
C PHE A 113 -6.67 -21.51 1.73
N LYS A 114 -7.04 -22.05 0.56
CA LYS A 114 -6.15 -22.88 -0.26
C LYS A 114 -5.76 -22.10 -1.52
N PRO A 115 -4.44 -21.93 -1.81
CA PRO A 115 -4.04 -21.29 -3.05
C PRO A 115 -4.57 -22.09 -4.24
N PRO A 116 -5.05 -21.41 -5.29
CA PRO A 116 -5.68 -22.08 -6.42
C PRO A 116 -4.67 -22.94 -7.19
N SER A 117 -5.12 -24.12 -7.63
CA SER A 117 -4.30 -25.01 -8.45
C SER A 117 -4.10 -24.44 -9.86
N TYR A 118 -3.04 -24.89 -10.54
CA TYR A 118 -2.76 -24.53 -11.93
C TYR A 118 -3.97 -24.68 -12.85
N ASN A 119 -4.69 -25.80 -12.75
CA ASN A 119 -5.87 -26.06 -13.58
C ASN A 119 -7.05 -25.15 -13.22
N ASP A 120 -7.24 -24.85 -11.93
CA ASP A 120 -8.31 -23.95 -11.49
C ASP A 120 -8.05 -22.52 -11.95
N LEU A 121 -6.81 -22.04 -11.85
CA LEU A 121 -6.38 -20.74 -12.38
C LEU A 121 -6.62 -20.67 -13.89
N ARG A 122 -6.06 -21.62 -14.65
CA ARG A 122 -6.10 -21.62 -16.12
C ARG A 122 -7.51 -21.74 -16.68
N VAL A 123 -8.33 -22.63 -16.13
CA VAL A 123 -9.60 -23.02 -16.76
C VAL A 123 -10.77 -22.22 -16.21
N LYS A 124 -10.83 -22.00 -14.89
CA LYS A 124 -12.03 -21.47 -14.25
C LYS A 124 -11.87 -20.01 -13.89
N ILE A 125 -10.86 -19.70 -13.07
CA ILE A 125 -10.73 -18.39 -12.42
C ILE A 125 -10.40 -17.31 -13.45
N LEU A 126 -9.37 -17.52 -14.28
CA LEU A 126 -8.97 -16.52 -15.27
C LEU A 126 -10.02 -16.34 -16.36
N LYS A 127 -10.66 -17.42 -16.83
CA LYS A 127 -11.74 -17.30 -17.82
C LYS A 127 -12.92 -16.52 -17.28
N LYS A 128 -13.34 -16.79 -16.04
CA LYS A 128 -14.42 -16.08 -15.38
C LYS A 128 -14.08 -14.60 -15.23
N LYS A 129 -12.93 -14.28 -14.62
CA LYS A 129 -12.51 -12.89 -14.40
C LYS A 129 -12.38 -12.10 -15.70
N LYS A 130 -11.74 -12.67 -16.72
CA LYS A 130 -11.63 -12.04 -18.04
C LYS A 130 -13.01 -11.78 -18.65
N LYS A 131 -13.92 -12.76 -18.58
CA LYS A 131 -15.27 -12.60 -19.13
C LYS A 131 -16.04 -11.49 -18.42
N GLU A 132 -15.98 -11.44 -17.09
CA GLU A 132 -16.67 -10.42 -16.28
C GLU A 132 -16.12 -9.02 -16.57
N GLU A 133 -14.81 -8.82 -16.50
CA GLU A 133 -14.18 -7.52 -16.77
C GLU A 133 -14.41 -7.08 -18.23
N THR A 134 -14.22 -7.98 -19.19
CA THR A 134 -14.38 -7.66 -20.61
C THR A 134 -15.85 -7.40 -20.96
N SER A 135 -16.79 -8.20 -20.45
CA SER A 135 -18.22 -7.99 -20.73
C SER A 135 -18.68 -6.65 -20.17
N ASN A 136 -18.35 -6.35 -18.91
CA ASN A 136 -18.72 -5.08 -18.30
C ASN A 136 -18.13 -3.90 -19.08
N TRP A 137 -16.87 -4.01 -19.50
CA TRP A 137 -16.24 -3.00 -20.33
C TRP A 137 -16.95 -2.83 -21.67
N VAL A 138 -17.20 -3.93 -22.40
CA VAL A 138 -17.91 -3.91 -23.70
C VAL A 138 -19.33 -3.34 -23.55
N ASP A 139 -20.05 -3.74 -22.51
CA ASP A 139 -21.43 -3.32 -22.27
C ASP A 139 -21.53 -1.80 -22.00
N ASN A 140 -20.51 -1.20 -21.35
CA ASN A 140 -20.41 0.25 -21.21
C ASN A 140 -20.28 0.97 -22.57
N PHE A 141 -19.56 0.38 -23.52
CA PHE A 141 -19.41 0.95 -24.86
C PHE A 141 -20.61 0.69 -25.76
N LYS A 142 -21.32 -0.43 -25.57
CA LYS A 142 -22.51 -0.79 -26.36
C LYS A 142 -23.58 0.30 -26.41
N VAL A 143 -23.74 1.04 -25.31
CA VAL A 143 -24.67 2.18 -25.22
C VAL A 143 -24.41 3.22 -26.32
N HIS A 144 -23.16 3.38 -26.74
CA HIS A 144 -22.72 4.40 -27.70
C HIS A 144 -22.71 3.88 -29.15
N TRP A 145 -22.87 2.57 -29.36
CA TRP A 145 -22.76 1.95 -30.69
C TRP A 145 -23.88 2.37 -31.62
N GLU A 146 -25.09 2.58 -31.11
CA GLU A 146 -26.24 3.02 -31.92
C GLU A 146 -26.03 4.46 -32.44
N THR A 147 -25.40 5.32 -31.63
CA THR A 147 -25.20 6.74 -31.99
C THR A 147 -23.97 6.98 -32.86
N TYR A 148 -22.83 6.36 -32.53
CA TYR A 148 -21.55 6.67 -33.15
C TYR A 148 -21.03 5.56 -34.07
N GLY A 149 -21.68 4.40 -34.08
CA GLY A 149 -21.17 3.21 -34.76
C GLY A 149 -19.95 2.60 -34.04
N VAL A 150 -19.43 1.50 -34.61
CA VAL A 150 -18.23 0.82 -34.11
C VAL A 150 -17.31 0.51 -35.28
N THR A 151 -16.03 0.78 -35.11
CA THR A 151 -14.97 0.32 -36.02
C THR A 151 -14.03 -0.60 -35.25
N ILE A 152 -13.85 -1.82 -35.75
CA ILE A 152 -12.90 -2.78 -35.18
C ILE A 152 -11.64 -2.72 -36.04
N MET A 153 -10.54 -2.25 -35.46
CA MET A 153 -9.23 -2.35 -36.08
C MET A 153 -8.61 -3.67 -35.68
N THR A 154 -8.45 -4.58 -36.63
CA THR A 154 -7.76 -5.85 -36.41
C THR A 154 -6.29 -5.68 -36.77
N ASP A 155 -5.41 -5.79 -35.78
CA ASP A 155 -3.99 -6.01 -36.07
C ASP A 155 -3.84 -7.40 -36.70
N TRP A 156 -3.06 -7.45 -37.80
CA TRP A 156 -2.65 -8.69 -38.47
C TRP A 156 -1.41 -9.30 -37.83
#